data_AF-A0A0A2E0H6-F1
#
_entry.id   AF-A0A0A2E0H6-F1
#
_cell.length_a   1.000
_cell.length_b   1.000
_cell.length_c   1.000
_cell.angle_alpha   90.00
_cell.angle_beta   90.00
_cell.angle_gamma   90.00
#
_symmetry.space_group_name_H-M   'P 1'
#
loop_
_entity.id
_entity.type
_entity.pdbx_description
1 polymer ?
#
loop_
_entity_poly.entity_id
_entity_poly.type
_entity_poly.pdbx_seq_one_letter_code
_entity_poly.pdbx_strand_id
1 'polypeptide(L)'
;MLFVLLSAAKCSHNKQERTEERDAINLFERGLEVHKAGNYEAALSYYTQSIAKDSTQYVTFLNRGYVKEILKDTLGAIQDYVIANRLNNTNPIPLNNIGAVYYERHQPEIAEKYFLEAIRVDSLESDPYYSLGLIAYDRCQFQKAISFFKRFIELKDIVSKRLSTGDLYNELMPEYEVYHTLSLYYIGLSYKNLNQIDSAIYYLKQALSGGISEAADSLNLIHENKR
;
A
#
# COMPACT_ATOMS: atom_id res chain seq x y z
N MET A 1 -3.50 -62.13 0.45
CA MET A 1 -4.53 -61.39 -0.31
C MET A 1 -4.84 -60.12 0.47
N LEU A 2 -4.16 -59.00 0.21
CA LEU A 2 -4.60 -57.66 0.65
C LEU A 2 -3.76 -56.60 -0.09
N PHE A 3 -4.12 -56.37 -1.35
CA PHE A 3 -3.80 -55.15 -2.08
C PHE A 3 -5.14 -54.56 -2.52
N VAL A 4 -5.18 -53.23 -2.74
CA VAL A 4 -6.31 -52.42 -3.25
C VAL A 4 -7.18 -51.74 -2.18
N LEU A 5 -6.68 -50.66 -1.56
CA LEU A 5 -7.52 -49.55 -1.06
C LEU A 5 -6.89 -48.13 -1.19
N LEU A 6 -5.70 -47.98 -1.79
CA LEU A 6 -4.99 -46.68 -1.84
C LEU A 6 -5.37 -45.77 -3.03
N SER A 7 -6.14 -46.23 -4.02
CA SER A 7 -6.47 -45.44 -5.22
C SER A 7 -7.73 -44.56 -5.06
N ALA A 8 -8.74 -45.01 -4.32
CA ALA A 8 -9.99 -44.26 -4.11
C ALA A 8 -9.83 -43.11 -3.09
N ALA A 9 -9.00 -43.29 -2.07
CA ALA A 9 -8.70 -42.26 -1.07
C ALA A 9 -7.97 -41.06 -1.67
N LYS A 10 -6.99 -41.29 -2.57
CA LYS A 10 -6.25 -40.22 -3.23
C LYS A 10 -7.09 -39.44 -4.25
N CYS A 11 -8.04 -40.11 -4.91
CA CYS A 11 -8.95 -39.49 -5.88
C CYS A 11 -10.09 -38.70 -5.21
N SER A 12 -10.66 -39.23 -4.12
CA SER A 12 -11.67 -38.52 -3.31
C SER A 12 -11.09 -37.33 -2.57
N HIS A 13 -9.89 -37.45 -2.01
CA HIS A 13 -9.16 -36.33 -1.39
C HIS A 13 -8.87 -35.21 -2.40
N ASN A 14 -8.37 -35.54 -3.59
CA ASN A 14 -8.08 -34.56 -4.65
C ASN A 14 -9.37 -33.89 -5.19
N LYS A 15 -10.50 -34.61 -5.22
CA LYS A 15 -11.80 -34.03 -5.58
C LYS A 15 -12.36 -33.11 -4.49
N GLN A 16 -12.21 -33.49 -3.22
CA GLN A 16 -12.65 -32.69 -2.08
C GLN A 16 -11.81 -31.42 -1.93
N GLU A 17 -10.49 -31.52 -2.03
CA GLU A 17 -9.54 -30.41 -2.01
C GLU A 17 -9.85 -29.38 -3.12
N ARG A 18 -10.11 -29.83 -4.35
CA ARG A 18 -10.59 -28.97 -5.45
C ARG A 18 -11.96 -28.33 -5.21
N THR A 19 -12.81 -28.97 -4.40
CA THR A 19 -14.14 -28.44 -4.08
C THR A 19 -14.03 -27.36 -3.00
N GLU A 20 -13.20 -27.58 -1.98
CA GLU A 20 -12.91 -26.61 -0.92
C GLU A 20 -12.19 -25.37 -1.46
N GLU A 21 -11.22 -25.55 -2.36
CA GLU A 21 -10.54 -24.45 -3.07
C GLU A 21 -11.54 -23.59 -3.87
N ARG A 22 -12.43 -24.23 -4.64
CA ARG A 22 -13.46 -23.51 -5.41
C ARG A 22 -14.44 -22.76 -4.52
N ASP A 23 -14.87 -23.37 -3.42
CA ASP A 23 -15.74 -22.72 -2.44
C ASP A 23 -15.05 -21.51 -1.80
N ALA A 24 -13.76 -21.63 -1.49
CA ALA A 24 -12.96 -20.53 -0.95
C ALA A 24 -12.87 -19.35 -1.93
N ILE A 25 -12.65 -19.62 -3.22
CA ILE A 25 -12.62 -18.60 -4.28
C ILE A 25 -13.98 -17.89 -4.39
N ASN A 26 -15.09 -18.64 -4.44
CA ASN A 26 -16.43 -18.05 -4.49
C ASN A 26 -16.72 -17.14 -3.27
N LEU A 27 -16.28 -17.57 -2.07
CA LEU A 27 -16.43 -16.77 -0.84
C LEU A 27 -15.55 -15.50 -0.89
N PHE A 28 -14.33 -15.61 -1.42
CA PHE A 28 -13.44 -14.47 -1.62
C PHE A 28 -14.05 -13.44 -2.60
N GLU A 29 -14.59 -13.90 -3.72
CA GLU A 29 -15.26 -13.03 -4.72
C GLU A 29 -16.45 -12.29 -4.12
N ARG A 30 -17.30 -12.96 -3.33
CA ARG A 30 -18.39 -12.31 -2.58
C ARG A 30 -17.88 -11.29 -1.57
N GLY A 31 -16.76 -11.61 -0.90
CA GLY A 31 -16.08 -10.68 -0.01
C GLY A 31 -15.64 -9.41 -0.73
N LEU A 32 -15.04 -9.54 -1.92
CA LEU A 32 -14.66 -8.41 -2.76
C LEU A 32 -15.87 -7.57 -3.21
N GLU A 33 -16.97 -8.21 -3.60
CA GLU A 33 -18.18 -7.50 -4.03
C GLU A 33 -18.75 -6.61 -2.92
N VAL A 34 -18.95 -7.18 -1.72
CA VAL A 34 -19.50 -6.41 -0.59
C VAL A 34 -18.50 -5.40 -0.02
N HIS A 35 -17.19 -5.68 -0.13
CA HIS A 35 -16.13 -4.74 0.18
C HIS A 35 -16.23 -3.50 -0.74
N LYS A 36 -16.33 -3.69 -2.06
CA LYS A 36 -16.51 -2.58 -3.01
C LYS A 36 -17.78 -1.78 -2.78
N ALA A 37 -18.82 -2.43 -2.23
CA ALA A 37 -20.05 -1.76 -1.80
C ALA A 37 -19.94 -1.03 -0.44
N GLY A 38 -18.75 -1.04 0.20
CA GLY A 38 -18.49 -0.40 1.49
C GLY A 38 -19.00 -1.19 2.70
N ASN A 39 -19.49 -2.42 2.52
CA ASN A 39 -19.94 -3.27 3.63
C ASN A 39 -18.78 -4.11 4.18
N TYR A 40 -17.93 -3.45 4.95
CA TYR A 40 -16.70 -4.02 5.52
C TYR A 40 -16.96 -5.19 6.48
N GLU A 41 -18.06 -5.18 7.24
CA GLU A 41 -18.38 -6.28 8.15
C GLU A 41 -18.81 -7.55 7.42
N ALA A 42 -19.60 -7.42 6.35
CA ALA A 42 -19.91 -8.53 5.47
C ALA A 42 -18.65 -9.06 4.77
N ALA A 43 -17.76 -8.17 4.33
CA ALA A 43 -16.49 -8.56 3.71
C ALA A 43 -15.61 -9.35 4.68
N LEU A 44 -15.47 -8.89 5.92
CA LEU A 44 -14.73 -9.58 6.99
C LEU A 44 -15.26 -11.01 7.21
N SER A 45 -16.58 -11.17 7.23
CA SER A 45 -17.24 -12.47 7.37
C SER A 45 -16.93 -13.39 6.18
N TYR A 46 -17.09 -12.91 4.95
CA TYR A 46 -16.82 -13.71 3.75
C TYR A 46 -15.35 -14.11 3.61
N TYR A 47 -14.41 -13.19 3.86
CA TYR A 47 -12.98 -13.53 3.85
C TYR A 47 -12.62 -14.53 4.94
N THR A 48 -13.23 -14.43 6.12
CA THR A 48 -13.02 -15.41 7.19
C THR A 48 -13.53 -16.80 6.81
N GLN A 49 -14.70 -16.88 6.17
CA GLN A 49 -15.23 -18.15 5.64
C GLN A 49 -14.35 -18.70 4.51
N SER A 50 -13.86 -17.84 3.61
CA SER A 50 -12.93 -18.22 2.54
C SER A 50 -11.64 -18.84 3.11
N ILE A 51 -11.02 -18.18 4.09
CA ILE A 51 -9.82 -18.68 4.78
C ILE A 51 -10.08 -20.01 5.51
N ALA A 52 -11.28 -20.20 6.07
CA ALA A 52 -11.65 -21.45 6.72
C ALA A 52 -11.82 -22.62 5.73
N LYS A 53 -12.08 -22.33 4.45
CA LYS A 53 -12.11 -23.32 3.37
C LYS A 53 -10.73 -23.60 2.79
N ASP A 54 -9.95 -22.54 2.57
CA ASP A 54 -8.58 -22.63 2.06
C ASP A 54 -7.75 -21.45 2.59
N SER A 55 -6.71 -21.78 3.37
CA SER A 55 -5.81 -20.81 3.98
C SER A 55 -4.51 -20.61 3.19
N THR A 56 -4.44 -21.05 1.93
CA THR A 56 -3.23 -20.95 1.10
C THR A 56 -3.20 -19.67 0.25
N GLN A 57 -4.36 -19.03 0.05
CA GLN A 57 -4.50 -17.83 -0.76
C GLN A 57 -4.09 -16.56 -0.02
N TYR A 58 -2.87 -16.08 -0.28
CA TYR A 58 -2.34 -14.86 0.35
C TYR A 58 -3.23 -13.63 0.13
N VAL A 59 -3.91 -13.54 -1.02
CA VAL A 59 -4.79 -12.41 -1.38
C VAL A 59 -5.98 -12.29 -0.44
N THR A 60 -6.51 -13.40 0.09
CA THR A 60 -7.64 -13.37 1.03
C THR A 60 -7.20 -12.79 2.37
N PHE A 61 -6.02 -13.14 2.86
CA PHE A 61 -5.44 -12.52 4.05
C PHE A 61 -5.15 -11.03 3.82
N LEU A 62 -4.56 -10.67 2.68
CA LEU A 62 -4.28 -9.28 2.35
C LEU A 62 -5.56 -8.42 2.37
N ASN A 63 -6.62 -8.87 1.71
CA ASN A 63 -7.89 -8.14 1.67
C ASN A 63 -8.60 -8.11 3.03
N ARG A 64 -8.54 -9.20 3.81
CA ARG A 64 -9.10 -9.21 5.16
C ARG A 64 -8.33 -8.26 6.10
N GLY A 65 -7.02 -8.20 5.96
CA GLY A 65 -6.17 -7.27 6.70
C GLY A 65 -6.57 -5.82 6.45
N TYR A 66 -6.78 -5.46 5.17
CA TYR A 66 -7.25 -4.12 4.78
C TYR A 66 -8.63 -3.80 5.38
N VAL A 67 -9.57 -4.74 5.31
CA VAL A 67 -10.89 -4.57 5.93
C VAL A 67 -10.78 -4.37 7.45
N LYS A 68 -9.94 -5.15 8.13
CA LYS A 68 -9.70 -4.99 9.58
C LYS A 68 -9.10 -3.63 9.93
N GLU A 69 -8.23 -3.10 9.09
CA GLU A 69 -7.63 -1.77 9.25
C GLU A 69 -8.70 -0.66 9.20
N ILE A 70 -9.61 -0.73 8.22
CA ILE A 70 -10.77 0.17 8.12
C ILE A 70 -11.65 0.07 9.37
N LEU A 71 -11.88 -1.15 9.85
CA LEU A 71 -12.63 -1.45 11.08
C LEU A 71 -11.83 -1.18 12.38
N LYS A 72 -10.63 -0.59 12.28
CA LYS A 72 -9.74 -0.22 13.39
C LYS A 72 -9.18 -1.40 14.20
N ASP A 73 -9.32 -2.63 13.72
CA ASP A 73 -8.58 -3.80 14.22
C ASP A 73 -7.16 -3.85 13.63
N THR A 74 -6.33 -2.89 14.05
CA THR A 74 -4.95 -2.75 13.55
C THR A 74 -4.05 -3.94 13.88
N LEU A 75 -4.27 -4.62 15.02
CA LEU A 75 -3.49 -5.79 15.40
C LEU A 75 -3.88 -7.01 14.54
N GLY A 76 -5.18 -7.22 14.32
CA GLY A 76 -5.66 -8.27 13.43
C GLY A 76 -5.26 -8.02 11.97
N ALA A 77 -5.18 -6.76 11.53
CA ALA A 77 -4.68 -6.37 10.21
C ALA A 77 -3.21 -6.77 10.04
N ILE A 78 -2.34 -6.40 10.99
CA ILE A 78 -0.92 -6.79 10.99
C ILE A 78 -0.77 -8.31 10.93
N GLN A 79 -1.55 -9.06 11.73
CA GLN A 79 -1.51 -10.52 11.72
C GLN A 79 -1.81 -11.09 10.33
N ASP A 80 -2.85 -10.58 9.67
CA ASP A 80 -3.23 -11.04 8.33
C ASP A 80 -2.17 -10.66 7.29
N TYR A 81 -1.61 -9.45 7.33
CA TYR A 81 -0.53 -9.05 6.43
C TYR A 81 0.75 -9.89 6.63
N VAL A 82 1.08 -10.25 7.87
CA VAL A 82 2.22 -11.13 8.16
C VAL A 82 2.00 -12.52 7.56
N ILE A 83 0.77 -13.06 7.62
CA ILE A 83 0.43 -14.33 6.97
C ILE A 83 0.50 -14.19 5.45
N ALA A 84 -0.06 -13.12 4.88
CA ALA A 84 -0.01 -12.86 3.44
C ALA A 84 1.44 -12.80 2.92
N ASN A 85 2.34 -12.09 3.60
CA ASN A 85 3.77 -12.03 3.28
C ASN A 85 4.45 -13.41 3.37
N ARG A 86 4.06 -14.25 4.34
CA ARG A 86 4.61 -15.61 4.47
C ARG A 86 4.18 -16.51 3.31
N LEU A 87 2.93 -16.40 2.89
CA LEU A 87 2.36 -17.18 1.79
C LEU A 87 2.90 -16.71 0.43
N ASN A 88 3.17 -15.42 0.28
CA ASN A 88 3.80 -14.85 -0.90
C ASN A 88 4.82 -13.77 -0.53
N ASN A 89 6.10 -14.16 -0.48
CA ASN A 89 7.21 -13.28 -0.09
C ASN A 89 7.79 -12.45 -1.25
N THR A 90 7.21 -12.55 -2.45
CA THR A 90 7.61 -11.74 -3.62
C THR A 90 6.66 -10.57 -3.85
N ASN A 91 5.55 -10.48 -3.10
CA ASN A 91 4.65 -9.35 -3.15
C ASN A 91 5.01 -8.31 -2.07
N PRO A 92 5.33 -7.06 -2.42
CA PRO A 92 5.70 -6.01 -1.47
C PRO A 92 4.50 -5.43 -0.70
N ILE A 93 3.27 -5.59 -1.19
CA ILE A 93 2.06 -4.90 -0.67
C ILE A 93 1.80 -5.23 0.80
N PRO A 94 1.86 -6.51 1.27
CA PRO A 94 1.67 -6.79 2.70
C PRO A 94 2.70 -6.08 3.59
N LEU A 95 3.97 -5.96 3.14
CA LEU A 95 5.01 -5.25 3.89
C LEU A 95 4.74 -3.75 3.94
N ASN A 96 4.33 -3.17 2.81
CA ASN A 96 3.90 -1.77 2.75
C ASN A 96 2.76 -1.49 3.73
N ASN A 97 1.72 -2.35 3.74
CA ASN A 97 0.57 -2.16 4.62
C ASN A 97 0.94 -2.34 6.11
N ILE A 98 1.83 -3.27 6.45
CA ILE A 98 2.36 -3.35 7.82
C ILE A 98 3.08 -2.06 8.20
N GLY A 99 3.91 -1.52 7.30
CA GLY A 99 4.58 -0.24 7.49
C GLY A 99 3.60 0.90 7.72
N ALA A 100 2.54 1.00 6.91
CA ALA A 100 1.49 2.01 7.04
C ALA A 100 0.79 1.92 8.40
N VAL A 101 0.39 0.73 8.84
CA VAL A 101 -0.24 0.56 10.16
C VAL A 101 0.70 0.97 11.30
N TYR A 102 1.99 0.65 11.23
CA TYR A 102 2.95 1.12 12.25
C TYR A 102 3.17 2.64 12.20
N TYR A 103 3.13 3.23 11.01
CA TYR A 103 3.24 4.67 10.83
C TYR A 103 2.04 5.40 11.47
N GLU A 104 0.81 4.94 11.21
CA GLU A 104 -0.40 5.47 11.84
C GLU A 104 -0.40 5.33 13.37
N ARG A 105 0.26 4.30 13.89
CA ARG A 105 0.42 4.07 15.33
C ARG A 105 1.55 4.90 15.95
N HIS A 106 2.09 5.88 15.23
CA HIS A 106 3.21 6.72 15.66
C HIS A 106 4.48 5.92 16.02
N GLN A 107 4.74 4.84 15.26
CA GLN A 107 5.95 4.01 15.41
C GLN A 107 6.81 4.06 14.13
N PRO A 108 7.33 5.25 13.75
CA PRO A 108 8.01 5.45 12.47
C PRO A 108 9.31 4.65 12.33
N GLU A 109 9.99 4.30 13.42
CA GLU A 109 11.20 3.44 13.40
C GLU A 109 10.89 2.00 12.97
N ILE A 110 9.69 1.51 13.29
CA ILE A 110 9.23 0.18 12.88
C ILE A 110 8.69 0.26 11.45
N ALA A 111 7.89 1.28 11.16
CA ALA A 111 7.35 1.51 9.81
C ALA A 111 8.46 1.59 8.74
N GLU A 112 9.52 2.37 9.00
CA GLU A 112 10.67 2.50 8.11
C GLU A 112 11.29 1.16 7.74
N LYS A 113 11.43 0.23 8.71
CA LYS A 113 11.99 -1.10 8.43
C LYS A 113 11.13 -1.89 7.44
N TYR A 114 9.81 -1.83 7.59
CA TYR A 114 8.89 -2.52 6.70
C TYR A 114 8.82 -1.88 5.31
N PHE A 115 8.86 -0.55 5.21
CA PHE A 115 8.93 0.13 3.92
C PHE A 115 10.24 -0.17 3.17
N LEU A 116 11.37 -0.18 3.86
CA LEU A 116 12.65 -0.57 3.27
C LEU A 116 12.66 -2.04 2.82
N GLU A 117 12.04 -2.94 3.59
CA GLU A 117 11.87 -4.33 3.20
C GLU A 117 10.96 -4.46 1.97
N ALA A 118 9.86 -3.68 1.88
CA ALA A 118 8.99 -3.66 0.70
C ALA A 118 9.75 -3.24 -0.57
N ILE A 119 10.56 -2.18 -0.48
CA ILE A 119 11.43 -1.73 -1.58
C ILE A 119 12.47 -2.79 -1.97
N ARG A 120 12.98 -3.55 -0.99
CA ARG A 120 13.91 -4.65 -1.24
C ARG A 120 13.24 -5.80 -2.01
N VAL A 121 11.95 -6.04 -1.78
CA VAL A 121 11.16 -7.06 -2.49
C VAL A 121 10.84 -6.60 -3.90
N ASP A 122 10.32 -5.38 -4.08
CA ASP A 122 10.09 -4.76 -5.38
C ASP A 122 10.41 -3.27 -5.33
N SER A 123 11.50 -2.87 -6.00
CA SER A 123 11.92 -1.48 -6.09
C SER A 123 11.01 -0.58 -6.95
N LEU A 124 10.04 -1.18 -7.64
CA LEU A 124 9.05 -0.51 -8.48
C LEU A 124 7.72 -0.26 -7.75
N GLU A 125 7.58 -0.71 -6.51
CA GLU A 125 6.45 -0.37 -5.66
C GLU A 125 6.57 1.08 -5.16
N SER A 126 5.61 1.94 -5.51
CA SER A 126 5.74 3.39 -5.28
C SER A 126 5.52 3.80 -3.83
N ASP A 127 4.50 3.25 -3.20
CA ASP A 127 3.95 3.75 -1.92
C ASP A 127 4.98 3.79 -0.77
N PRO A 128 5.85 2.79 -0.60
CA PRO A 128 6.92 2.85 0.41
C PRO A 128 7.81 4.09 0.27
N TYR A 129 8.07 4.57 -0.94
CA TYR A 129 8.89 5.77 -1.16
C TYR A 129 8.19 7.03 -0.66
N TYR A 130 6.86 7.15 -0.87
CA TYR A 130 6.12 8.30 -0.33
C TYR A 130 6.17 8.31 1.20
N SER A 131 5.89 7.16 1.84
CA SER A 131 5.91 7.04 3.30
C SER A 131 7.30 7.29 3.90
N LEU A 132 8.37 6.79 3.26
CA LEU A 132 9.75 7.09 3.66
C LEU A 132 10.11 8.55 3.45
N GLY A 133 9.56 9.21 2.43
CA GLY A 133 9.68 10.65 2.21
C GLY A 133 9.13 11.45 3.38
N LEU A 134 7.94 11.09 3.87
CA LEU A 134 7.32 11.71 5.05
C LEU A 134 8.16 11.48 6.32
N ILE A 135 8.56 10.23 6.59
CA ILE A 135 9.41 9.90 7.75
C ILE A 135 10.73 10.69 7.71
N ALA A 136 11.36 10.78 6.54
CA ALA A 136 12.60 11.53 6.38
C ALA A 136 12.38 13.03 6.58
N TYR A 137 11.27 13.58 6.08
CA TYR A 137 10.90 14.98 6.24
C TYR A 137 10.69 15.35 7.71
N ASP A 138 9.92 14.55 8.45
CA ASP A 138 9.65 14.77 9.89
C ASP A 138 10.92 14.72 10.74
N ARG A 139 11.92 13.95 10.30
CA ARG A 139 13.23 13.86 10.94
C ARG A 139 14.21 14.93 10.45
N CYS A 140 13.74 15.94 9.70
CA CYS A 140 14.54 17.00 9.08
C CYS A 140 15.65 16.49 8.15
N GLN A 141 15.53 15.26 7.61
CA GLN A 141 16.48 14.66 6.67
C GLN A 141 16.12 15.06 5.24
N PHE A 142 16.09 16.37 4.98
CA PHE A 142 15.52 16.97 3.76
C PHE A 142 16.11 16.40 2.46
N GLN A 143 17.41 16.13 2.41
CA GLN A 143 18.03 15.55 1.22
C GLN A 143 17.50 14.14 0.91
N LYS A 144 17.26 13.32 1.94
CA LYS A 144 16.67 11.98 1.77
C LYS A 144 15.19 12.08 1.43
N ALA A 145 14.45 12.99 2.08
CA ALA A 145 13.05 13.23 1.76
C ALA A 145 12.87 13.57 0.27
N ILE A 146 13.68 14.48 -0.26
CA ILE A 146 13.70 14.82 -1.70
C ILE A 146 13.95 13.57 -2.56
N SER A 147 14.95 12.75 -2.22
CA SER A 147 15.26 11.54 -2.98
C SER A 147 14.09 10.56 -3.01
N PHE A 148 13.44 10.33 -1.88
CA PHE A 148 12.29 9.42 -1.79
C PHE A 148 11.07 9.94 -2.54
N PHE A 149 10.69 11.21 -2.36
CA PHE A 149 9.56 11.80 -3.09
C PHE A 149 9.81 11.87 -4.61
N LYS A 150 11.04 12.16 -5.04
CA LYS A 150 11.38 12.11 -6.47
C LYS A 150 11.23 10.70 -7.02
N ARG A 151 11.67 9.69 -6.27
CA ARG A 151 11.51 8.29 -6.70
C ARG A 151 10.04 7.89 -6.80
N PHE A 152 9.19 8.32 -5.87
CA PHE A 152 7.74 8.14 -5.98
C PHE A 152 7.19 8.75 -7.28
N ILE A 153 7.54 10.00 -7.58
CA ILE A 153 7.10 10.71 -8.81
C ILE A 153 7.58 9.98 -10.07
N GLU A 154 8.83 9.53 -10.12
CA GLU A 154 9.41 8.80 -11.25
C GLU A 154 8.69 7.48 -11.57
N LEU A 155 8.06 6.85 -10.58
CA LEU A 155 7.35 5.58 -10.74
C LEU A 155 5.93 5.73 -11.31
N LYS A 156 5.45 6.96 -11.53
CA LYS A 156 4.08 7.25 -12.00
C LYS A 156 3.67 6.47 -13.25
N ASP A 157 4.54 6.39 -14.26
CA ASP A 157 4.22 5.69 -15.51
C ASP A 157 4.09 4.17 -15.28
N ILE A 158 4.89 3.61 -14.37
CA ILE A 158 4.84 2.20 -14.00
C ILE A 158 3.53 1.89 -13.27
N VAL A 159 3.17 2.75 -12.30
CA VAL A 159 1.90 2.64 -11.56
C VAL A 159 0.70 2.76 -12.50
N SER A 160 0.66 3.79 -13.33
CA SER A 160 -0.39 4.01 -14.33
C SER A 160 -0.58 2.79 -15.24
N LYS A 161 0.52 2.21 -15.74
CA LYS A 161 0.48 0.99 -16.57
C LYS A 161 -0.05 -0.21 -15.79
N ARG A 162 0.42 -0.43 -14.56
CA ARG A 162 0.00 -1.54 -13.69
C ARG A 162 -1.50 -1.45 -13.37
N LEU A 163 -1.98 -0.26 -13.00
CA LEU A 163 -3.39 -0.02 -12.72
C LEU A 163 -4.28 -0.20 -13.95
N SER A 164 -3.80 0.23 -15.12
CA SER A 164 -4.51 0.02 -16.40
C SER A 164 -4.64 -1.47 -16.74
N THR A 165 -3.60 -2.28 -16.51
CA THR A 165 -3.67 -3.72 -16.75
C THR A 165 -4.55 -4.48 -15.76
N GLY A 166 -4.85 -3.88 -14.59
CA GLY A 166 -5.68 -4.48 -13.56
C GLY A 166 -7.12 -3.96 -13.53
N ASP A 167 -7.52 -3.12 -14.49
CA ASP A 167 -8.82 -2.42 -14.50
C ASP A 167 -9.08 -1.57 -13.23
N LEU A 168 -8.02 -1.11 -12.56
CA LEU A 168 -8.07 -0.31 -11.32
C LEU A 168 -7.72 1.17 -11.55
N TYR A 169 -7.43 1.58 -12.79
CA TYR A 169 -6.97 2.94 -13.10
C TYR A 169 -7.92 4.03 -12.61
N ASN A 170 -9.22 3.91 -12.94
CA ASN A 170 -10.20 4.93 -12.56
C ASN A 170 -10.43 5.01 -11.05
N GLU A 171 -10.17 3.93 -10.32
CA GLU A 171 -10.38 3.83 -8.88
C GLU A 171 -9.17 4.41 -8.11
N LEU A 172 -7.95 4.03 -8.49
CA LEU A 172 -6.75 4.29 -7.68
C LEU A 172 -5.86 5.43 -8.22
N MET A 173 -5.91 5.73 -9.52
CA MET A 173 -5.07 6.78 -10.10
C MET A 173 -5.38 8.19 -9.54
N PRO A 174 -6.65 8.58 -9.31
CA PRO A 174 -6.95 9.87 -8.70
C PRO A 174 -6.29 10.08 -7.33
N GLU A 175 -6.25 9.04 -6.49
CA GLU A 175 -5.59 9.07 -5.19
C GLU A 175 -4.06 9.22 -5.37
N TYR A 176 -3.47 8.48 -6.31
CA TYR A 176 -2.05 8.59 -6.64
C TYR A 176 -1.64 10.01 -7.06
N GLU A 177 -2.48 10.70 -7.85
CA GLU A 177 -2.22 12.08 -8.27
C GLU A 177 -2.21 13.09 -7.10
N VAL A 178 -3.00 12.82 -6.05
CA VAL A 178 -2.97 13.61 -4.81
C VAL A 178 -1.61 13.44 -4.13
N TYR A 179 -1.14 12.19 -3.95
CA TYR A 179 0.18 11.93 -3.36
C TYR A 179 1.33 12.44 -4.22
N HIS A 180 1.19 12.44 -5.55
CA HIS A 180 2.15 13.04 -6.46
C HIS A 180 2.26 14.55 -6.21
N THR A 181 1.13 15.23 -6.06
CA THR A 181 1.12 16.68 -5.80
C THR A 181 1.64 17.02 -4.41
N LEU A 182 1.30 16.22 -3.39
CA LEU A 182 1.89 16.32 -2.04
C LEU A 182 3.40 16.07 -2.06
N SER A 183 3.88 15.12 -2.87
CA SER A 183 5.32 14.87 -3.03
C SER A 183 6.04 16.11 -3.57
N LEU A 184 5.47 16.80 -4.57
CA LEU A 184 6.00 18.08 -5.06
C LEU A 184 6.03 19.14 -3.96
N TYR A 185 4.98 19.22 -3.13
CA TYR A 185 4.92 20.15 -2.00
C TYR A 185 6.05 19.89 -1.00
N TYR A 186 6.22 18.66 -0.53
CA TYR A 186 7.27 18.31 0.43
C TYR A 186 8.69 18.44 -0.16
N ILE A 187 8.88 18.19 -1.46
CA ILE A 187 10.14 18.49 -2.15
C ILE A 187 10.42 20.00 -2.08
N GLY A 188 9.42 20.84 -2.36
CA GLY A 188 9.52 22.29 -2.29
C GLY A 188 9.89 22.79 -0.88
N LEU A 189 9.22 22.26 0.15
CA LEU A 189 9.55 22.56 1.55
C LEU A 189 10.95 22.08 1.94
N SER A 190 11.37 20.90 1.47
CA SER A 190 12.70 20.37 1.73
C SER A 190 13.79 21.26 1.13
N TYR A 191 13.61 21.70 -0.12
CA TYR A 191 14.54 22.65 -0.74
C TYR A 191 14.57 24.01 -0.04
N LYS A 192 13.42 24.50 0.44
CA LYS A 192 13.34 25.73 1.24
C LYS A 192 14.20 25.60 2.52
N ASN A 193 14.07 24.50 3.25
CA ASN A 193 14.85 24.24 4.47
C ASN A 193 16.34 24.07 4.19
N LEU A 194 16.72 23.61 2.99
CA LEU A 194 18.12 23.54 2.54
C LEU A 194 18.64 24.86 1.96
N ASN A 195 17.86 25.95 2.05
CA ASN A 195 18.17 27.27 1.47
C ASN A 195 18.41 27.24 -0.06
N GLN A 196 17.82 26.26 -0.77
CA GLN A 196 17.87 26.13 -2.22
C GLN A 196 16.62 26.77 -2.83
N ILE A 197 16.57 28.10 -2.78
CA ILE A 197 15.34 28.88 -2.96
C ILE A 197 14.73 28.72 -4.36
N ASP A 198 15.53 28.68 -5.42
CA ASP A 198 15.00 28.58 -6.79
C ASP A 198 14.31 27.22 -7.02
N SER A 199 14.92 26.14 -6.52
CA SER A 199 14.30 24.81 -6.52
C SER A 199 13.05 24.78 -5.66
N ALA A 200 13.06 25.40 -4.49
CA ALA A 200 11.89 25.48 -3.62
C ALA A 200 10.71 26.14 -4.34
N ILE A 201 10.92 27.30 -4.95
CA ILE A 201 9.89 28.02 -5.71
C ILE A 201 9.36 27.17 -6.87
N TYR A 202 10.25 26.50 -7.61
CA TYR A 202 9.87 25.65 -8.74
C TYR A 202 8.91 24.53 -8.34
N TYR A 203 9.20 23.80 -7.26
CA TYR A 203 8.37 22.69 -6.80
C TYR A 203 7.07 23.18 -6.12
N LEU A 204 7.15 24.24 -5.30
CA LEU A 204 5.95 24.80 -4.64
C LEU A 204 4.95 25.37 -5.65
N LYS A 205 5.40 25.99 -6.75
CA LYS A 205 4.49 26.46 -7.82
C LYS A 205 3.75 25.30 -8.49
N GLN A 206 4.43 24.18 -8.73
CA GLN A 206 3.79 22.99 -9.29
C GLN A 206 2.78 22.38 -8.32
N ALA A 207 3.14 22.26 -7.04
CA ALA A 207 2.22 21.82 -6.00
C ALA A 207 0.98 22.70 -5.90
N LEU A 208 1.15 24.03 -5.95
CA LEU A 208 0.04 24.98 -5.96
C LEU A 208 -0.85 24.80 -7.19
N SER A 209 -0.26 24.62 -8.38
CA SER A 209 -1.03 24.37 -9.60
C SER A 209 -1.79 23.04 -9.59
N GLY A 210 -1.32 22.06 -8.81
CA GLY A 210 -1.99 20.79 -8.56
C GLY A 210 -3.01 20.82 -7.42
N GLY A 211 -3.25 21.98 -6.80
CA GLY A 211 -4.32 22.17 -5.80
C GLY A 211 -3.88 22.21 -4.33
N ILE A 212 -2.58 22.16 -4.03
CA ILE A 212 -2.08 22.29 -2.64
C ILE A 212 -2.00 23.78 -2.28
N SER A 213 -3.03 24.30 -1.61
CA SER A 213 -3.15 25.72 -1.29
C SER A 213 -2.09 26.20 -0.29
N GLU A 214 -1.61 25.32 0.59
CA GLU A 214 -0.57 25.57 1.59
C GLU A 214 0.79 25.93 0.94
N ALA A 215 0.96 25.61 -0.35
CA ALA A 215 2.13 26.02 -1.12
C ALA A 215 2.19 27.54 -1.31
N ALA A 216 1.04 28.23 -1.36
CA ALA A 216 0.98 29.69 -1.52
C ALA A 216 1.61 30.43 -0.34
N ASP A 217 1.30 30.01 0.89
CA ASP A 217 1.87 30.59 2.11
C ASP A 217 3.38 30.41 2.15
N SER A 218 3.85 29.23 1.76
CA SER A 218 5.28 28.93 1.69
C SER A 218 6.01 29.79 0.67
N LEU A 219 5.39 30.07 -0.48
CA LEU A 219 5.92 30.97 -1.52
C LEU A 219 5.96 32.43 -1.04
N ASN A 220 4.93 32.90 -0.36
CA ASN A 220 4.88 34.27 0.19
C ASN A 220 6.01 34.52 1.20
N LEU A 221 6.23 33.60 2.13
CA LEU A 221 7.33 33.68 3.11
C LEU A 221 8.71 33.76 2.45
N ILE A 222 8.91 33.07 1.32
CA ILE A 222 10.17 33.15 0.56
C ILE A 222 10.35 34.54 -0.05
N HIS A 223 9.27 35.16 -0.54
CA HIS A 223 9.32 36.49 -1.13
C HIS A 223 9.59 37.60 -0.11
N GLU A 224 9.03 37.48 1.10
CA GLU A 224 9.26 38.44 2.19
C GLU A 224 10.72 38.45 2.64
N ASN A 225 11.36 37.29 2.76
CA ASN A 225 12.77 37.17 3.16
C ASN A 225 13.79 37.66 2.11
N LYS A 226 13.35 38.03 0.91
CA LYS A 226 14.20 38.62 -0.15
C LYS A 226 14.19 40.15 -0.16
N ARG A 227 13.31 40.81 0.61
CA ARG A 227 13.22 42.27 0.73
C ARG A 227 14.06 42.77 1.91
#